data_AF-A0A0C2GG91-F1
#
_entry.id   AF-A0A0C2GG91-F1
#
_cell.length_a   1.000
_cell.length_b   1.000
_cell.length_c   1.000
_cell.angle_alpha   90.00
_cell.angle_beta   90.00
_cell.angle_gamma   90.00
#
_symmetry.space_group_name_H-M   'P 1'
#
loop_
_entity.id
_entity.type
_entity.pdbx_description
1 polymer ?
#
loop_
_entity_poly.entity_id
_entity_poly.type
_entity_poly.pdbx_seq_one_letter_code
_entity_poly.pdbx_strand_id
1 'polypeptide(L)' 'MNLSITSSGEEFHITAGVIMILVSGIGCVVNLAVIALIFKTPSLNNAFGHIWSSHLLGGFGVLLINVLWAAPVTIL' A
#
# COMPACT_ATOMS: atom_id res chain seq x y z
N MET A 1 -25.50 -26.22 -11.88
CA MET A 1 -25.36 -24.76 -12.14
C MET A 1 -24.57 -24.01 -11.06
N ASN A 2 -24.16 -24.63 -9.93
CA ASN A 2 -23.44 -23.93 -8.85
C ASN A 2 -21.91 -23.94 -8.94
N LEU A 3 -21.28 -24.84 -9.72
CA LEU A 3 -19.82 -24.98 -9.75
C LEU A 3 -19.11 -23.84 -10.51
N SER A 4 -19.77 -23.28 -11.53
CA SER A 4 -19.20 -22.21 -12.37
C SER A 4 -19.19 -20.83 -11.68
N ILE A 5 -20.09 -20.59 -10.73
CA ILE A 5 -20.17 -19.30 -10.02
C ILE A 5 -19.07 -19.24 -8.94
N THR A 6 -18.79 -20.37 -8.27
CA THR A 6 -17.75 -20.43 -7.23
C THR A 6 -16.35 -20.23 -7.80
N SER A 7 -16.00 -20.85 -8.94
CA SER A 7 -14.66 -20.68 -9.53
C SER A 7 -14.43 -19.24 -10.02
N SER A 8 -15.46 -18.57 -10.54
CA SER A 8 -15.36 -17.15 -10.93
C SER A 8 -15.18 -16.20 -9.74
N GLY A 9 -15.70 -16.58 -8.56
CA GLY A 9 -15.48 -15.84 -7.32
C GLY A 9 -14.05 -15.98 -6.83
N GLU A 10 -13.51 -17.19 -6.81
CA GLU A 10 -12.13 -17.45 -6.37
C GLU A 10 -11.09 -16.70 -7.22
N GLU A 11 -11.24 -16.71 -8.55
CA GLU A 11 -10.37 -15.96 -9.47
C GLU A 11 -10.43 -14.44 -9.23
N PHE A 12 -11.62 -13.91 -8.92
CA PHE A 12 -11.81 -12.50 -8.62
C PHE A 12 -11.13 -12.10 -7.31
N HIS A 13 -11.23 -12.93 -6.28
CA HIS A 13 -10.60 -12.71 -4.98
C HIS A 13 -9.07 -12.75 -5.08
N ILE A 14 -8.52 -13.72 -5.80
CA ILE A 14 -7.08 -13.80 -6.08
C ILE A 14 -6.61 -12.56 -6.83
N THR A 15 -7.33 -12.15 -7.88
CA THR A 15 -7.00 -10.95 -8.67
C THR A 15 -7.04 -9.69 -7.81
N ALA A 16 -8.07 -9.51 -6.99
CA ALA A 16 -8.21 -8.36 -6.10
C ALA A 16 -7.08 -8.32 -5.05
N GLY A 17 -6.73 -9.47 -4.47
CA GLY A 17 -5.61 -9.61 -3.55
C GLY A 17 -4.27 -9.24 -4.20
N VAL A 18 -4.01 -9.72 -5.41
CA VAL A 18 -2.79 -9.37 -6.18
C VAL A 18 -2.73 -7.87 -6.47
N ILE A 19 -3.84 -7.27 -6.90
CA ILE A 19 -3.92 -5.81 -7.14
C ILE A 19 -3.65 -5.04 -5.84
N MET A 20 -4.22 -5.48 -4.71
CA MET A 20 -3.96 -4.86 -3.40
C MET A 20 -2.48 -4.94 -3.01
N ILE A 21 -1.80 -6.06 -3.24
CA ILE A 21 -0.35 -6.19 -2.98
C ILE A 21 0.44 -5.23 -3.86
N LEU A 22 0.16 -5.21 -5.17
CA LEU A 22 0.91 -4.38 -6.12
C LEU A 22 0.73 -2.89 -5.82
N VAL A 23 -0.51 -2.43 -5.67
CA VAL A 23 -0.82 -1.03 -5.38
C VAL A 23 -0.24 -0.63 -4.02
N SER A 24 -0.41 -1.48 -3.01
CA SER A 24 0.08 -1.15 -1.67
C SER A 24 1.61 -1.19 -1.59
N GLY A 25 2.25 -2.11 -2.30
CA GLY A 25 3.71 -2.19 -2.41
C GLY A 25 4.30 -0.97 -3.12
N ILE A 26 3.75 -0.56 -4.25
CA ILE A 26 4.17 0.68 -4.95
C ILE A 26 3.95 1.88 -4.04
N GLY A 27 2.79 1.97 -3.38
CA GLY A 27 2.50 3.01 -2.40
C GLY A 27 3.56 3.06 -1.29
N CYS A 28 3.94 1.92 -0.72
CA CYS A 28 4.99 1.85 0.30
C CYS A 28 6.33 2.43 -0.19
N VAL A 29 6.76 2.02 -1.39
CA VAL A 29 8.02 2.51 -1.99
C VAL A 29 7.97 4.00 -2.24
N VAL A 30 6.87 4.52 -2.80
CA VAL A 30 6.70 5.96 -3.08
C VAL A 30 6.71 6.77 -1.79
N ASN A 31 5.96 6.35 -0.76
CA ASN A 31 5.95 7.05 0.53
C ASN A 31 7.35 7.09 1.17
N LEU A 32 8.09 5.97 1.17
CA LEU A 32 9.46 5.94 1.69
C LEU A 32 10.41 6.81 0.85
N ALA A 33 10.31 6.77 -0.47
CA ALA A 33 11.16 7.57 -1.36
C ALA A 33 10.97 9.06 -1.14
N VAL A 34 9.73 9.52 -0.96
CA VAL A 34 9.46 10.94 -0.71
C VAL A 34 9.87 11.37 0.70
N ILE A 35 9.70 10.52 1.72
CA ILE A 35 10.27 10.76 3.05
C ILE A 35 11.79 10.95 2.94
N ALA A 36 12.49 10.03 2.26
CA ALA A 36 13.93 10.13 2.06
C ALA A 36 14.33 11.40 1.30
N LEU A 37 13.54 11.82 0.31
CA LEU A 37 13.79 13.02 -0.48
C LEU A 37 13.61 14.31 0.35
N ILE A 38 12.62 14.35 1.26
CA ILE A 38 12.42 15.45 2.20
C ILE A 38 13.63 15.57 3.13
N PHE A 39 14.13 14.46 3.69
CA PHE A 39 15.32 14.49 4.55
C PHE A 39 16.60 14.85 3.79
N LYS A 40 16.71 14.48 2.51
CA LYS A 40 17.89 14.78 1.68
C LYS A 40 17.89 16.22 1.15
N THR A 41 16.73 16.87 1.05
CA THR A 41 16.59 18.20 0.46
C THR A 41 16.52 19.26 1.55
N PRO A 42 17.57 20.09 1.76
CA PRO A 42 17.61 21.05 2.86
C PRO A 42 16.55 22.15 2.76
N SER A 43 16.06 22.48 1.56
CA SER A 43 14.94 23.43 1.37
C SER A 43 13.59 22.88 1.85
N LEU A 44 13.46 21.55 1.95
CA LEU A 44 12.25 20.87 2.44
C LEU A 44 12.36 20.49 3.93
N ASN A 45 13.52 20.67 4.56
CA ASN A 45 13.72 20.40 5.99
C ASN A 45 13.20 21.55 6.85
N ASN A 46 11.92 21.88 6.65
CA ASN A 46 11.18 22.89 7.37
C ASN A 46 9.94 22.25 8.04
N ALA A 47 9.20 23.05 8.81
CA ALA A 47 8.00 22.57 9.51
C ALA A 47 6.97 21.90 8.56
N PHE A 48 6.85 22.41 7.33
CA PHE A 48 5.96 21.83 6.31
C PHE A 48 6.44 20.44 5.87
N GLY A 49 7.73 20.27 5.57
CA GLY A 49 8.28 18.96 5.18
C GLY A 49 8.19 17.91 6.28
N HIS A 50 8.37 18.30 7.55
CA HIS A 50 8.19 17.39 8.69
C HIS A 50 6.73 16.96 8.90
N ILE A 51 5.76 17.88 8.76
CA ILE A 51 4.33 17.53 8.81
C ILE A 51 3.96 16.61 7.65
N TRP A 52 4.52 16.86 6.46
CA TRP A 52 4.29 16.00 5.31
C TRP A 52 4.92 14.61 5.51
N SER A 53 6.11 14.54 6.08
CA SER A 53 6.78 13.28 6.41
C SER A 53 5.98 12.43 7.40
N SER A 54 5.32 13.02 8.40
CA SER A 54 4.50 12.25 9.34
C SER A 54 3.22 11.73 8.69
N HIS A 55 2.60 12.51 7.81
CA HIS A 55 1.48 12.05 7.00
C HIS A 55 1.89 10.88 6.10
N LEU A 56 3.04 10.96 5.44
CA LEU A 56 3.55 9.87 4.59
C LEU A 56 3.90 8.63 5.40
N LEU A 57 4.44 8.81 6.60
CA LEU A 57 4.74 7.70 7.50
C LEU A 57 3.45 7.00 7.97
N GLY A 58 2.40 7.77 8.27
CA GLY A 58 1.07 7.25 8.57
C GLY A 58 0.48 6.47 7.40
N GLY A 59 0.58 7.03 6.18
CA GLY A 59 0.16 6.36 4.95
C GLY A 59 0.92 5.05 4.72
N PHE A 60 2.24 5.06 4.91
CA PHE A 60 3.10 3.88 4.83
C PHE A 60 2.66 2.77 5.80
N GLY A 61 2.31 3.11 7.05
CA GLY A 61 1.81 2.16 8.02
C GLY A 61 0.52 1.45 7.58
N VAL A 62 -0.43 2.21 7.02
CA VAL A 62 -1.69 1.65 6.48
C VAL A 62 -1.42 0.72 5.29
N LEU A 63 -0.54 1.14 4.38
CA LEU A 63 -0.14 0.34 3.21
C LEU A 63 0.54 -0.97 3.63
N LEU A 64 1.36 -0.94 4.69
CA LEU A 64 1.97 -2.13 5.28
C LEU A 64 0.92 -3.12 5.81
N ILE A 65 -0.10 -2.64 6.53
CA ILE A 65 -1.19 -3.49 7.02
C ILE A 65 -1.96 -4.08 5.84
N ASN A 66 -2.16 -3.31 4.76
CA ASN A 66 -2.81 -3.79 3.55
C ASN A 66 -2.03 -4.93 2.89
N VAL A 67 -0.70 -4.82 2.78
CA VAL A 67 0.16 -5.87 2.22
C VAL A 67 0.25 -7.09 3.13
N LEU A 68 0.43 -6.88 4.44
CA LEU A 68 0.71 -7.95 5.40
C LEU A 68 -0.54 -8.67 5.89
N TRP A 69 -1.72 -8.06 5.80
CA TRP A 69 -2.96 -8.61 6.36
C TRP A 69 -4.12 -8.63 5.38
N ALA A 70 -4.51 -7.48 4.81
CA ALA A 70 -5.72 -7.42 3.97
C ALA A 70 -5.57 -8.24 2.68
N ALA A 71 -4.42 -8.16 2.02
CA ALA A 71 -4.11 -8.95 0.84
C ALA A 71 -4.12 -10.46 1.09
N PRO A 72 -3.38 -11.02 2.07
CA PRO A 72 -3.41 -12.46 2.32
C PRO A 72 -4.79 -12.96 2.76
N VAL A 73 -5.57 -12.17 3.50
CA VAL A 73 -6.97 -12.51 3.84
C VAL A 73 -7.90 -12.48 2.61
N THR A 74 -7.54 -11.74 1.56
CA THR A 74 -8.33 -11.71 0.32
C THR A 74 -7.95 -12.85 -0.63
N ILE A 75 -6.70 -13.32 -0.56
CA ILE A 75 -6.16 -14.40 -1.42
C ILE A 75 -6.47 -15.79 -0.83
N LEU A 76 -6.48 -15.92 0.50
CA LEU A 76 -6.72 -17.17 1.24
C LEU A 76 -8.21 -17.34 1.58
#